data_AF-A0AAV1LZ39-F1
#
_entry.id   AF-A0AAV1LZ39-F1
#
_cell.length_a   1.000
_cell.length_b   1.000
_cell.length_c   1.000
_cell.angle_alpha   90.00
_cell.angle_beta   90.00
_cell.angle_gamma   90.00
#
_symmetry.space_group_name_H-M   'P 1'
#
loop_
_entity.id
_entity.type
_entity.pdbx_description
1 polymer ?
#
loop_
_entity_poly.entity_id
_entity_poly.type
_entity_poly.pdbx_seq_one_letter_code
_entity_poly.pdbx_strand_id
1 'polypeptide(L)' 'MMLKYLDSAIYQNSYIYRKFERGEYGDSHLLGDSGYPLKPHLLTPYFNPTTSGERKYNEAHIRTRNVVERQYGVLK' A
#
# COMPACT_ATOMS: atom_id res chain seq x y z
N MET A 1 8.82 -6.57 12.81
CA MET A 1 7.59 -7.38 12.68
C MET A 1 6.43 -6.79 13.47
N MET A 2 6.62 -6.40 14.74
CA MET A 2 5.55 -5.86 15.60
C MET A 2 4.94 -4.52 15.12
N LEU A 3 5.74 -3.63 14.53
CA LEU A 3 5.26 -2.32 14.04
C LEU A 3 4.31 -2.44 12.84
N LYS A 4 4.54 -3.40 11.93
CA LYS A 4 3.68 -3.59 10.74
C LYS A 4 2.24 -4.01 11.08
N TYR A 5 2.07 -4.75 12.18
CA TYR A 5 0.76 -5.22 12.64
C TYR A 5 -0.11 -4.09 13.17
N LEU A 6 0.52 -3.11 13.85
CA LEU A 6 -0.17 -1.94 14.38
C LEU A 6 -0.72 -1.07 13.25
N ASP A 7 0.08 -0.85 12.20
CA ASP A 7 -0.33 -0.06 11.04
C ASP A 7 -1.52 -0.70 10.31
N SER A 8 -1.51 -2.02 10.14
CA SER A 8 -2.64 -2.76 9.56
C SER A 8 -3.90 -2.67 10.44
N ALA A 9 -3.76 -2.75 11.76
CA ALA A 9 -4.89 -2.63 12.68
C ALA A 9 -5.48 -1.20 12.68
N ILE A 10 -4.62 -0.17 12.65
CA ILE A 10 -5.05 1.22 12.53
C ILE A 10 -5.80 1.44 11.22
N TYR A 11 -5.27 0.90 10.11
CA TYR A 11 -5.92 0.99 8.81
C TYR A 11 -7.33 0.37 8.85
N GLN A 12 -7.47 -0.86 9.33
CA GLN A 12 -8.76 -1.55 9.43
C GLN A 12 -9.79 -0.79 10.28
N ASN A 13 -9.35 -0.09 11.32
CA ASN A 13 -10.24 0.71 12.18
C ASN A 13 -10.45 2.15 11.67
N SER A 14 -9.77 2.56 10.60
CA SER A 14 -9.82 3.91 10.08
C SER A 14 -11.14 4.22 9.34
N TYR A 15 -11.48 5.51 9.29
CA TYR A 15 -12.58 5.99 8.45
C TYR A 15 -12.29 5.79 6.95
N ILE A 16 -11.02 5.87 6.56
CA ILE A 16 -10.57 5.66 5.17
C ILE A 16 -10.88 4.25 4.71
N TYR A 17 -10.61 3.22 5.53
CA TYR A 17 -10.96 1.83 5.21
C TYR A 17 -12.45 1.69 4.92
N ARG A 18 -13.32 2.25 5.77
CA ARG A 18 -14.77 2.19 5.58
C ARG A 18 -15.23 2.85 4.27
N LYS A 19 -14.59 3.94 3.85
CA LYS A 19 -14.89 4.60 2.57
C LYS A 19 -14.45 3.77 1.36
N PHE A 20 -13.29 3.12 1.45
CA PHE A 20 -12.83 2.19 0.41
C PHE A 20 -13.76 0.99 0.27
N GLU A 21 -14.19 0.40 1.38
CA GLU A 21 -15.14 -0.73 1.36
C GLU A 21 -16.52 -0.32 0.82
N ARG A 22 -16.91 0.96 0.98
CA ARG A 22 -18.14 1.52 0.40
C ARG A 22 -18.01 1.91 -1.06
N GLY A 23 -16.82 1.79 -1.67
CA GLY A 23 -16.56 2.17 -3.05
C GLY A 23 -16.56 3.69 -3.29
N GLU A 24 -16.48 4.51 -2.25
CA GLU A 24 -16.54 5.97 -2.37
C GLU A 24 -15.33 6.57 -3.11
N TYR A 25 -14.26 5.78 -3.27
CA TYR A 25 -13.06 6.18 -3.99
C TYR A 25 -12.97 5.62 -5.42
N GLY A 26 -14.01 4.95 -5.91
CA GLY A 26 -14.07 4.40 -7.28
C GLY A 26 -12.84 3.54 -7.61
N ASP A 27 -12.15 3.89 -8.69
CA ASP A 27 -10.96 3.18 -9.20
C ASP A 27 -9.64 3.56 -8.48
N SER A 28 -9.73 4.25 -7.34
CA SER A 28 -8.53 4.60 -6.56
C SER A 28 -8.00 3.40 -5.79
N HIS A 29 -6.68 3.38 -5.61
CA HIS A 29 -5.98 2.33 -4.89
C HIS A 29 -5.06 2.92 -3.83
N LEU A 30 -4.89 2.20 -2.73
CA LEU A 30 -3.91 2.47 -1.69
C LEU A 30 -2.63 1.68 -1.95
N LEU A 31 -1.49 2.28 -1.62
CA LEU A 31 -0.18 1.65 -1.70
C LEU A 31 0.24 1.21 -0.30
N GLY A 32 0.15 -0.09 -0.03
CA GLY A 32 0.61 -0.73 1.19
C GLY A 32 2.06 -1.19 1.09
N ASP A 33 2.65 -1.49 2.25
CA ASP A 33 3.82 -2.39 2.32
C ASP A 33 3.36 -3.85 2.42
N SER A 34 4.28 -4.78 2.25
CA SER A 34 4.17 -6.22 2.50
C SER A 34 3.54 -6.63 3.85
N GLY A 35 3.44 -5.70 4.81
CA GLY A 35 2.80 -5.93 6.11
C GLY A 35 1.27 -5.83 6.11
N TYR A 36 0.69 -5.34 5.02
CA TYR A 36 -0.76 -5.21 4.90
C TYR A 36 -1.38 -6.45 4.22
N PRO A 37 -2.61 -6.83 4.61
CA PRO A 37 -3.34 -7.88 3.91
C PRO A 37 -3.68 -7.45 2.48
N LEU A 38 -3.63 -8.39 1.54
CA LEU A 38 -4.03 -8.14 0.16
C LEU A 38 -5.53 -7.83 0.11
N LYS A 39 -5.90 -6.65 -0.42
CA LYS A 39 -7.30 -6.22 -0.64
C LYS A 39 -7.43 -5.65 -2.05
N PRO A 40 -8.63 -5.65 -2.66
CA PRO A 40 -8.84 -5.14 -4.03
C PRO A 40 -8.38 -3.68 -4.21
N HIS A 41 -8.58 -2.86 -3.17
CA HIS A 41 -8.18 -1.46 -3.14
C HIS A 41 -6.81 -1.22 -2.52
N LEU A 42 -6.05 -2.26 -2.14
CA LEU A 42 -4.76 -2.15 -1.45
C LEU A 42 -3.68 -2.94 -2.19
N LEU A 43 -2.83 -2.22 -2.89
CA LEU A 43 -1.70 -2.74 -3.63
C LEU A 43 -0.54 -3.00 -2.66
N THR A 44 0.03 -4.20 -2.70
CA THR A 44 1.16 -4.60 -1.86
C THR A 44 2.23 -5.24 -2.74
N PRO A 45 3.53 -4.99 -2.48
CA PRO A 45 4.59 -5.62 -3.27
C PRO A 45 4.57 -7.14 -3.09
N TYR A 46 4.94 -7.87 -4.15
CA TYR A 46 5.19 -9.30 -4.07
C TYR A 46 6.37 -9.56 -3.14
N PHE A 47 6.18 -10.41 -2.13
CA PHE A 47 7.23 -10.73 -1.17
C PHE A 47 8.41 -11.48 -1.80
N ASN A 48 8.14 -12.40 -2.74
CA ASN A 48 9.16 -13.16 -3.45
C ASN A 48 8.87 -13.18 -4.96
N PRO A 49 9.22 -12.12 -5.72
CA PRO A 49 8.89 -12.02 -7.13
C PRO A 49 9.72 -13.00 -7.97
N THR A 50 9.06 -14.02 -8.51
CA THR A 50 9.69 -15.09 -9.31
C THR A 50 9.69 -14.77 -10.80
N THR A 51 8.63 -14.10 -11.27
CA THR A 51 8.45 -13.74 -12.68
C THR A 51 8.98 -12.35 -13.01
N SER A 52 9.23 -12.09 -14.29
CA SER A 52 9.58 -10.75 -14.77
C SER A 52 8.45 -9.74 -14.56
N GLY A 53 7.19 -10.18 -14.63
CA GLY A 53 6.01 -9.34 -14.35
C GLY A 53 5.96 -8.88 -12.90
N GLU A 54 6.15 -9.79 -11.95
CA GLU A 54 6.18 -9.47 -10.50
C GLU A 54 7.34 -8.53 -10.16
N ARG A 55 8.52 -8.73 -10.77
CA ARG A 55 9.67 -7.82 -10.60
C ARG A 55 9.36 -6.41 -11.10
N LYS A 56 8.78 -6.29 -12.31
CA LYS A 56 8.36 -5.01 -12.88
C LYS A 56 7.29 -4.33 -12.03
N TYR A 57 6.32 -5.10 -11.52
CA TYR A 57 5.31 -4.60 -10.61
C TYR A 57 5.95 -4.03 -9.33
N ASN A 58 6.83 -4.78 -8.67
CA ASN A 58 7.51 -4.30 -7.47
C ASN A 58 8.35 -3.05 -7.74
N GLU A 59 9.03 -2.97 -8.88
CA GLU A 59 9.78 -1.78 -9.29
C GLU A 59 8.87 -0.56 -9.46
N ALA A 60 7.73 -0.71 -10.15
CA ALA A 60 6.74 0.34 -10.29
C ALA A 60 6.17 0.75 -8.92
N HIS A 61 5.87 -0.22 -8.05
CA HIS A 61 5.37 -0.01 -6.70
C HIS A 61 6.34 0.85 -5.87
N ILE A 62 7.63 0.50 -5.88
CA ILE A 62 8.70 1.24 -5.20
C ILE A 62 8.81 2.66 -5.76
N ARG A 63 8.82 2.83 -7.08
CA ARG A 63 8.90 4.17 -7.71
C ARG A 63 7.75 5.06 -7.28
N THR A 64 6.52 4.54 -7.25
CA THR A 64 5.35 5.31 -6.83
C THR A 64 5.41 5.68 -5.34
N ARG A 65 5.82 4.74 -4.47
CA ARG A 65 6.03 5.03 -3.05
C ARG A 65 7.10 6.09 -2.80
N ASN A 66 8.22 6.03 -3.52
CA ASN A 66 9.31 6.99 -3.38
C ASN A 66 8.87 8.43 -3.68
N VAL A 67 7.92 8.65 -4.60
CA VAL A 67 7.37 10.00 -4.87
C VAL A 67 6.66 10.54 -3.63
N VAL A 68 5.82 9.73 -3.01
CA VAL A 68 5.08 10.08 -1.79
C VAL A 68 6.03 10.30 -0.61
N GLU A 69 6.98 9.39 -0.41
CA GLU A 69 7.97 9.49 0.67
C GLU A 69 8.89 10.71 0.52
N ARG A 70 9.29 11.06 -0.72
CA ARG A 70 10.03 12.30 -1.00
C ARG A 70 9.23 13.55 -0.65
N GLN A 71 7.93 13.59 -0.93
CA GLN A 71 7.09 14.73 -0.54
C GLN A 71 7.06 14.93 0.98
N TYR A 72 6.93 13.85 1.75
CA TYR A 72 6.99 13.92 3.22
C TYR A 72 8.40 14.16 3.78
N GLY A 73 9.45 13.77 3.04
CA GLY A 73 10.85 14.03 3.40
C GLY A 73 11.26 15.48 3.23
N VAL A 74 10.66 16.21 2.28
CA VAL A 74 10.86 17.66 2.08
C VAL A 74 10.08 18.48 3.11
N LEU A 75 9.04 17.92 3.72
CA LEU A 75 8.17 18.58 4.70
C LEU A 75 8.67 18.43 6.16
N LYS A 76 9.93 18.04 6.35
CA LYS A 76 10.58 17.92 7.66
C LYS A 76 11.44 19.13 7.99
#